data_AF-A0A8S9MC06-F1
#
_entry.id   AF-A0A8S9MC06-F1
#
_cell.length_a   1.000
_cell.length_b   1.000
_cell.length_c   1.000
_cell.angle_alpha   90.00
_cell.angle_beta   90.00
_cell.angle_gamma   90.00
#
_symmetry.space_group_name_H-M   'P 1'
#
loop_
_entity.id
_entity.type
_entity.pdbx_description
1 polymer ?
#
loop_
_entity_poly.entity_id
_entity_poly.type
_entity_poly.pdbx_seq_one_letter_code
_entity_poly.pdbx_strand_id
1 'polypeptide(L)'
;VANSDGGVTLSPEQHKEVAQVAGELQKYCVSEPVKCPLIFGDWDVVYCSVPTSPGGGYRSVIGRLFFRTNEMIQGIDSPDIVRNRVSFTALGFLDGDVSLTGKLKVLDSEWVQVIFEPPELKVGSLEFKYGFESEVKLRITYVDEKLRLGLGSRGSLFVFRRRQ
;
A
#
# COMPACT_ATOMS: atom_id res chain seq x y z
N VAL A 1 -9.30 -11.81 0.27
CA VAL A 1 -9.13 -10.48 -0.38
C VAL A 1 -8.34 -10.50 -1.69
N ALA A 2 -7.55 -11.55 -2.02
CA ALA A 2 -6.61 -11.51 -3.17
C ALA A 2 -7.21 -11.29 -4.58
N ASN A 3 -8.53 -11.32 -4.74
CA ASN A 3 -9.20 -11.11 -6.03
C ASN A 3 -10.30 -10.04 -5.94
N SER A 4 -10.19 -9.10 -5.01
CA SER A 4 -11.24 -8.10 -4.76
C SER A 4 -10.91 -6.69 -5.28
N ASP A 5 -10.02 -6.57 -6.27
CA ASP A 5 -9.48 -5.28 -6.75
C ASP A 5 -9.08 -4.37 -5.57
N GLY A 6 -8.17 -4.87 -4.72
CA GLY A 6 -7.72 -4.14 -3.54
C GLY A 6 -8.82 -3.80 -2.53
N GLY A 7 -9.95 -4.52 -2.56
CA GLY A 7 -11.09 -4.35 -1.65
C GLY A 7 -12.31 -3.67 -2.28
N VAL A 8 -12.21 -3.13 -3.50
CA VAL A 8 -13.29 -2.39 -4.18
C VAL A 8 -14.55 -3.24 -4.37
N THR A 9 -14.40 -4.54 -4.66
CA THR A 9 -15.53 -5.41 -4.98
C THR A 9 -16.12 -6.13 -3.77
N LEU A 10 -15.65 -5.82 -2.56
CA LEU A 10 -16.17 -6.46 -1.34
C LEU A 10 -17.46 -5.78 -0.87
N SER A 11 -18.37 -6.58 -0.31
CA SER A 11 -19.54 -6.07 0.39
C SER A 11 -19.16 -5.45 1.74
N PRO A 12 -20.03 -4.63 2.35
CA PRO A 12 -19.81 -4.11 3.70
C PRO A 12 -19.57 -5.21 4.75
N GLU A 13 -20.25 -6.35 4.64
CA GLU A 13 -20.10 -7.51 5.53
C GLU A 13 -18.72 -8.14 5.35
N GLN A 14 -18.27 -8.31 4.10
CA GLN A 14 -16.93 -8.83 3.82
C GLN A 14 -15.83 -7.88 4.33
N HIS A 15 -16.03 -6.57 4.27
CA HIS A 15 -15.13 -5.61 4.91
C HIS A 15 -15.06 -5.78 6.43
N LYS A 16 -16.20 -6.06 7.09
CA LYS A 16 -16.24 -6.35 8.54
C LYS A 16 -15.51 -7.64 8.87
N GLU A 17 -15.69 -8.69 8.08
CA GLU A 17 -14.96 -9.95 8.25
C GLU A 17 -13.45 -9.75 8.14
N VAL A 18 -12.98 -9.00 7.15
CA VAL A 18 -11.55 -8.68 7.01
C VAL A 18 -11.03 -7.90 8.22
N ALA A 19 -11.80 -6.92 8.71
CA ALA A 19 -11.42 -6.15 9.90
C ALA A 19 -11.36 -7.03 11.17
N GLN A 20 -12.32 -7.94 11.34
CA GLN A 20 -12.36 -8.87 12.47
C GLN A 20 -11.14 -9.80 12.45
N VAL A 21 -10.84 -10.42 11.31
CA VAL A 21 -9.69 -11.32 11.16
C VAL A 21 -8.37 -10.56 11.37
N ALA A 22 -8.25 -9.34 10.84
CA ALA A 22 -7.07 -8.50 11.07
C ALA A 22 -6.87 -8.15 12.55
N GLY A 23 -7.97 -7.90 13.28
CA GLY A 23 -7.94 -7.66 14.73
C GLY A 23 -7.50 -8.89 15.53
N GLU A 24 -7.93 -10.08 15.13
CA GLU A 24 -7.47 -11.33 15.76
C GLU A 24 -5.99 -11.59 15.49
N LEU A 25 -5.50 -11.35 14.27
CA LEU A 25 -4.07 -11.51 13.93
C LEU A 25 -3.16 -10.58 14.73
N GLN A 26 -3.62 -9.38 15.08
CA GLN A 26 -2.83 -8.44 15.87
C GLN A 26 -2.38 -9.01 17.22
N LYS A 27 -3.16 -9.92 17.82
CA LYS A 27 -2.83 -10.59 19.09
C LYS A 27 -1.57 -11.46 19.00
N TYR A 28 -1.16 -11.82 17.79
CA TYR A 28 -0.01 -12.67 17.51
C TYR A 28 1.19 -11.88 16.94
N CYS A 29 1.11 -10.55 16.89
CA CYS A 29 2.21 -9.71 16.42
C CYS A 29 3.38 -9.72 17.43
N VAL A 30 4.59 -9.51 16.93
CA VAL A 30 5.77 -9.22 17.76
C VAL A 30 5.59 -7.88 18.47
N SER A 31 6.30 -7.68 19.60
CA SER A 31 6.14 -6.47 20.43
C SER A 31 6.63 -5.18 19.79
N GLU A 32 7.67 -5.26 18.94
CA GLU A 32 8.26 -4.12 18.23
C GLU A 32 8.36 -4.41 16.73
N PRO A 33 7.23 -4.46 16.00
CA PRO A 33 7.22 -4.85 14.59
C PRO A 33 8.07 -3.95 13.70
N VAL A 34 8.29 -2.68 14.07
CA VAL A 34 9.16 -1.75 13.34
C VAL A 34 10.63 -2.16 13.33
N LYS A 35 11.07 -2.99 14.28
CA LYS A 35 12.43 -3.55 14.36
C LYS A 35 12.53 -4.94 13.73
N CYS A 36 11.39 -5.53 13.32
CA CYS A 36 11.36 -6.86 12.76
C CYS A 36 11.93 -6.86 11.34
N PRO A 37 12.97 -7.66 11.02
CA PRO A 37 13.56 -7.68 9.68
C PRO A 37 12.58 -8.15 8.60
N LEU A 38 11.50 -8.84 9.01
CA LEU A 38 10.46 -9.27 8.09
C LEU A 38 9.76 -8.10 7.42
N ILE A 39 9.80 -6.87 7.93
CA ILE A 39 9.17 -5.73 7.26
C ILE A 39 9.81 -5.42 5.89
N PHE A 40 11.11 -5.71 5.72
CA PHE A 40 11.86 -5.41 4.51
C PHE A 40 11.51 -6.38 3.38
N GLY A 41 11.46 -5.89 2.14
CA GLY A 41 11.13 -6.65 0.94
C GLY A 41 9.98 -6.04 0.15
N ASP A 42 9.61 -6.70 -0.95
CA ASP A 42 8.49 -6.28 -1.79
C ASP A 42 7.18 -6.93 -1.33
N TRP A 43 6.13 -6.11 -1.31
CA TRP A 43 4.81 -6.47 -0.82
C TRP A 43 3.72 -6.06 -1.80
N ASP A 44 2.89 -7.01 -2.22
CA ASP A 44 1.66 -6.70 -2.96
C ASP A 44 0.63 -6.10 -2.01
N VAL A 45 0.03 -4.96 -2.37
CA VAL A 45 -1.11 -4.37 -1.66
C VAL A 45 -2.40 -5.06 -2.12
N VAL A 46 -2.80 -6.10 -1.41
CA VAL A 46 -3.94 -6.94 -1.82
C VAL A 46 -5.29 -6.45 -1.30
N TYR A 47 -5.30 -5.55 -0.31
CA TYR A 47 -6.52 -4.94 0.22
C TYR A 47 -6.26 -3.61 0.91
N CYS A 48 -7.20 -2.68 0.72
CA CYS A 48 -7.39 -1.52 1.59
C CYS A 48 -8.87 -1.33 1.91
N SER A 49 -9.20 -1.04 3.17
CA SER A 49 -10.59 -0.74 3.58
C SER A 49 -11.13 0.56 2.97
N VAL A 50 -10.24 1.47 2.57
CA VAL A 50 -10.58 2.70 1.85
C VAL A 50 -9.87 2.68 0.50
N PRO A 51 -10.54 2.28 -0.59
CA PRO A 51 -9.89 1.97 -1.87
C PRO A 51 -9.06 3.10 -2.51
N THR A 52 -9.34 4.36 -2.17
CA THR A 52 -8.61 5.55 -2.62
C THR A 52 -7.34 5.84 -1.82
N SER A 53 -7.11 5.13 -0.71
CA SER A 53 -5.94 5.33 0.13
C SER A 53 -4.64 4.83 -0.52
N PRO A 54 -4.59 3.63 -1.13
CA PRO A 54 -3.48 3.26 -2.01
C PRO A 54 -3.67 3.93 -3.38
N GLY A 55 -2.64 4.60 -3.89
CA GLY A 55 -2.64 5.18 -5.24
C GLY A 55 -3.45 6.48 -5.41
N GLY A 56 -4.02 7.06 -4.34
CA GLY A 56 -4.64 8.39 -4.38
C GLY A 56 -5.76 8.54 -5.42
N GLY A 57 -5.79 9.68 -6.12
CA GLY A 57 -6.82 10.01 -7.12
C GLY A 57 -6.94 9.01 -8.28
N TYR A 58 -5.89 8.23 -8.57
CA TYR A 58 -5.90 7.19 -9.61
C TYR A 58 -6.82 6.02 -9.27
N ARG A 59 -7.06 5.77 -7.98
CA ARG A 59 -8.05 4.78 -7.52
C ARG A 59 -9.38 5.41 -7.12
N SER A 60 -9.64 6.67 -7.47
CA SER A 60 -10.98 7.28 -7.36
C SER A 60 -11.96 6.60 -8.33
N VAL A 61 -13.26 6.80 -8.14
CA VAL A 61 -14.30 6.24 -9.04
C VAL A 61 -14.05 6.61 -10.50
N ILE A 62 -13.64 7.86 -10.75
CA ILE A 62 -13.29 8.35 -12.09
C ILE A 62 -11.94 7.79 -12.54
N GLY A 63 -10.94 7.74 -11.65
CA GLY A 63 -9.63 7.16 -11.93
C GLY A 63 -9.72 5.69 -12.39
N ARG A 64 -10.51 4.86 -11.68
CA ARG A 64 -10.72 3.44 -12.04
C ARG A 64 -11.44 3.23 -13.37
N LEU A 65 -12.23 4.20 -13.83
CA LEU A 65 -12.92 4.13 -15.13
C LEU A 65 -11.94 4.28 -16.31
N PHE A 66 -10.87 5.06 -16.13
CA PHE A 66 -9.87 5.33 -17.18
C PHE A 66 -8.55 4.56 -16.99
N PHE A 67 -8.25 4.13 -15.76
CA PHE A 67 -7.02 3.46 -15.37
C PHE A 67 -7.34 2.14 -14.68
N ARG A 68 -7.16 1.03 -15.41
CA ARG A 68 -7.25 -0.30 -14.80
C ARG A 68 -5.99 -0.53 -13.98
N THR A 69 -6.11 -0.58 -12.66
CA THR A 69 -4.99 -0.95 -11.78
C THR A 69 -4.61 -2.41 -12.03
N ASN A 70 -3.36 -2.64 -12.42
CA ASN A 70 -2.83 -3.98 -12.67
C ASN A 70 -2.08 -4.52 -11.46
N GLU A 71 -1.24 -3.67 -10.86
CA GLU A 71 -0.41 -4.03 -9.71
C GLU A 71 -0.31 -2.86 -8.74
N MET A 72 -0.23 -3.18 -7.45
CA MET A 72 0.11 -2.23 -6.38
C MET A 72 1.16 -2.88 -5.50
N ILE A 73 2.36 -2.32 -5.49
CA ILE A 73 3.52 -2.87 -4.80
C ILE A 73 4.05 -1.83 -3.82
N GLN A 74 4.39 -2.26 -2.62
CA GLN A 74 5.20 -1.51 -1.67
C GLN A 74 6.50 -2.28 -1.40
N GLY A 75 7.62 -1.72 -1.84
CA GLY A 75 8.96 -2.14 -1.45
C GLY A 75 9.40 -1.41 -0.19
N ILE A 76 9.99 -2.12 0.77
CA ILE A 76 10.68 -1.54 1.91
C ILE A 76 12.12 -2.05 1.87
N ASP A 77 13.05 -1.21 1.46
CA ASP A 77 14.47 -1.55 1.38
C ASP A 77 15.19 -1.07 2.64
N SER A 78 16.10 -1.92 3.13
CA SER A 78 16.95 -1.57 4.26
C SER A 78 17.94 -0.46 3.86
N PRO A 79 18.19 0.54 4.73
CA PRO A 79 17.67 0.65 6.10
C PRO A 79 16.30 1.34 6.21
N ASP A 80 15.93 2.20 5.26
CA ASP A 80 14.87 3.18 5.46
C ASP A 80 14.18 3.65 4.16
N ILE A 81 14.30 2.93 3.05
CA ILE A 81 13.72 3.36 1.77
C ILE A 81 12.38 2.67 1.57
N VAL A 82 11.35 3.43 1.20
CA VAL A 82 10.03 2.90 0.84
C VAL A 82 9.70 3.30 -0.58
N ARG A 83 9.35 2.31 -1.40
CA ARG A 83 8.94 2.48 -2.79
C ARG A 83 7.50 2.03 -2.93
N ASN A 84 6.59 2.93 -3.31
CA ASN A 84 5.25 2.52 -3.74
C ASN A 84 5.19 2.59 -5.26
N ARG A 85 4.63 1.57 -5.90
CA ARG A 85 4.38 1.54 -7.34
C ARG A 85 2.97 1.08 -7.63
N VAL A 86 2.30 1.79 -8.53
CA VAL A 86 0.97 1.42 -9.04
C VAL A 86 1.06 1.34 -10.56
N SER A 87 0.97 0.13 -11.10
CA SER A 87 0.91 -0.11 -12.54
C SER A 87 -0.54 -0.04 -13.01
N PHE A 88 -0.77 0.56 -14.17
CA PHE A 88 -2.09 0.68 -14.76
C PHE A 88 -2.07 0.54 -16.28
N THR A 89 -3.23 0.17 -16.85
CA THR A 89 -3.48 0.29 -18.29
C THR A 89 -4.52 1.38 -18.53
N ALA A 90 -4.12 2.40 -19.28
CA ALA A 90 -4.97 3.51 -19.73
C ALA A 90 -5.61 3.19 -21.09
N LEU A 91 -6.87 3.58 -21.27
CA LEU A 91 -7.63 3.44 -22.52
C LEU A 91 -7.67 2.00 -23.10
N GLY A 92 -7.35 0.98 -22.29
CA GLY A 92 -7.34 -0.42 -22.68
C GLY A 92 -6.11 -0.89 -23.48
N PHE A 93 -5.13 -0.03 -23.77
CA PHE A 93 -3.94 -0.41 -24.55
C PHE A 93 -2.63 0.26 -24.14
N LEU A 94 -2.67 1.31 -23.32
CA LEU A 94 -1.48 2.09 -22.98
C LEU A 94 -1.08 1.83 -21.53
N ASP A 95 0.02 1.10 -21.35
CA ASP A 95 0.54 0.82 -20.02
C ASP A 95 1.34 2.01 -19.45
N GLY A 96 1.21 2.19 -18.15
CA GLY A 96 1.97 3.16 -17.38
C GLY A 96 2.05 2.77 -15.91
N ASP A 97 2.87 3.51 -15.17
CA ASP A 97 2.97 3.36 -13.73
C ASP A 97 3.22 4.69 -13.02
N VAL A 98 2.73 4.76 -11.77
CA VAL A 98 3.06 5.83 -10.83
C VAL A 98 3.96 5.25 -9.75
N SER A 99 5.12 5.86 -9.54
CA SER A 99 6.04 5.52 -8.45
C SER A 99 6.18 6.67 -7.45
N LEU A 100 6.38 6.30 -6.18
CA LEU A 100 6.73 7.19 -5.09
C LEU A 100 7.89 6.56 -4.35
N THR A 101 8.95 7.34 -4.12
CA THR A 101 10.08 6.94 -3.27
C THR A 101 10.11 7.85 -2.06
N GLY A 102 10.32 7.26 -0.88
CA GLY A 102 10.30 7.99 0.36
C GLY A 102 11.20 7.39 1.43
N LYS A 103 11.37 8.17 2.50
CA LYS A 103 12.18 7.79 3.66
C LYS A 103 11.29 7.38 4.84
N LEU A 104 11.53 6.19 5.36
CA LEU A 104 10.90 5.63 6.54
C LEU A 104 11.59 6.14 7.80
N LYS A 105 10.78 6.69 8.71
CA LYS A 105 11.17 7.11 10.04
C LYS A 105 10.34 6.35 11.06
N VAL A 106 11.01 5.69 12.00
CA VAL A 106 10.34 5.07 13.15
C VAL A 106 9.87 6.16 14.10
N LEU A 107 8.59 6.13 14.47
CA LEU A 107 8.00 7.06 15.44
C LEU A 107 7.96 6.47 16.85
N ASP A 108 7.62 5.19 16.97
CA ASP A 108 7.61 4.41 18.20
C ASP A 108 7.71 2.90 17.90
N SER A 109 7.36 2.02 18.84
CA SER A 109 7.46 0.56 18.69
C SER A 109 6.60 -0.04 17.57
N GLU A 110 5.53 0.63 17.14
CA GLU A 110 4.57 0.11 16.16
C GLU A 110 4.36 1.05 14.96
N TRP A 111 4.64 2.35 15.11
CA TRP A 111 4.36 3.38 14.12
C TRP A 111 5.58 3.78 13.31
N VAL A 112 5.37 3.91 12.01
CA VAL A 112 6.30 4.50 11.05
C VAL A 112 5.68 5.69 10.35
N GLN A 113 6.52 6.65 10.01
CA GLN A 113 6.23 7.79 9.14
C GLN A 113 7.03 7.61 7.86
N VAL A 114 6.42 7.83 6.71
CA VAL A 114 7.12 7.87 5.43
C VAL A 114 6.91 9.22 4.80
N ILE A 115 8.01 9.90 4.47
CA ILE A 115 8.01 11.15 3.71
C ILE A 115 8.39 10.80 2.29
N PHE A 116 7.45 10.92 1.37
CA PHE A 116 7.62 10.64 -0.05
C PHE A 116 7.98 11.91 -0.82
N GLU A 117 8.93 11.76 -1.74
CA GLU A 117 9.21 12.73 -2.79
C GLU A 117 7.99 12.89 -3.73
N PRO A 118 7.97 13.94 -4.57
CA PRO A 118 6.94 14.09 -5.59
C PRO A 118 6.85 12.83 -6.48
N PRO A 119 5.62 12.34 -6.76
CA PRO A 119 5.44 11.15 -7.59
C PRO A 119 6.00 11.28 -8.99
N GLU A 120 6.45 10.15 -9.51
CA GLU A 120 6.92 9.96 -10.87
C GLU A 120 5.84 9.21 -11.66
N LEU A 121 5.45 9.74 -12.82
CA LEU A 121 4.54 9.08 -13.75
C LEU A 121 5.32 8.67 -14.99
N LYS A 122 5.24 7.38 -15.31
CA LYS A 122 5.79 6.77 -16.51
C LYS A 122 4.68 6.28 -17.41
N VAL A 123 4.71 6.67 -18.68
CA VAL A 123 3.77 6.20 -19.72
C VAL A 123 4.54 5.99 -21.01
N GLY A 124 4.63 4.75 -21.48
CA GLY A 124 5.50 4.38 -22.60
C GLY A 124 6.96 4.76 -22.34
N SER A 125 7.53 5.62 -23.18
CA SER A 125 8.90 6.16 -23.05
C SER A 125 8.98 7.51 -22.33
N LEU A 126 7.85 8.09 -21.91
CA LEU A 126 7.81 9.38 -21.23
C LEU A 126 7.81 9.18 -19.72
N GLU A 127 8.58 10.00 -19.02
CA GLU A 127 8.71 9.99 -17.57
C GLU A 127 8.74 11.43 -17.05
N PHE A 128 7.91 11.74 -16.06
CA PHE A 128 7.85 13.07 -15.46
C PHE A 128 7.44 13.05 -13.99
N LYS A 129 8.00 13.98 -13.21
CA LYS A 129 7.61 14.25 -11.82
C LYS A 129 6.44 15.21 -11.77
N TYR A 130 5.52 15.00 -10.84
CA TYR A 130 4.36 15.88 -10.64
C TYR A 130 3.93 15.86 -9.17
N GLY A 131 3.02 16.77 -8.82
CA GLY A 131 2.51 16.88 -7.45
C GLY A 131 3.57 17.43 -6.49
N PHE A 132 3.41 17.09 -5.22
CA PHE A 132 4.24 17.58 -4.12
C PHE A 132 4.69 16.42 -3.25
N GLU A 133 5.62 16.71 -2.34
CA GLU A 133 5.94 15.80 -1.26
C GLU A 133 4.68 15.42 -0.48
N SER A 134 4.66 14.18 0.02
CA SER A 134 3.53 13.68 0.79
C SER A 134 4.01 12.88 1.99
N GLU A 135 3.18 12.87 3.03
CA GLU A 135 3.49 12.17 4.28
C GLU A 135 2.42 11.12 4.57
N VAL A 136 2.85 9.94 4.98
CA VAL A 136 1.97 8.87 5.46
C VAL A 136 2.47 8.35 6.80
N LYS A 137 1.55 8.17 7.75
CA LYS A 137 1.81 7.46 9.01
C LYS A 137 1.06 6.12 8.99
N LEU A 138 1.77 5.05 9.31
CA LEU A 138 1.25 3.69 9.31
C LEU A 138 1.68 2.99 10.59
N ARG A 139 0.73 2.37 11.29
CA ARG A 139 1.00 1.40 12.35
C ARG A 139 1.15 0.01 11.74
N ILE A 140 2.22 -0.70 12.04
CA ILE A 140 2.37 -2.11 11.68
C ILE A 140 1.66 -2.94 12.74
N THR A 141 0.53 -3.55 12.40
CA THR A 141 -0.31 -4.30 13.37
C THR A 141 -0.05 -5.80 13.34
N TYR A 142 0.61 -6.30 12.30
CA TYR A 142 1.00 -7.69 12.17
C TYR A 142 2.08 -7.83 11.09
N VAL A 143 3.02 -8.75 11.26
CA VAL A 143 3.98 -9.15 10.21
C VAL A 143 4.44 -10.58 10.42
N ASP A 144 4.44 -11.36 9.36
CA ASP A 144 5.07 -12.67 9.26
C ASP A 144 5.75 -12.83 7.88
N GLU A 145 6.16 -14.04 7.52
CA GLU A 145 6.83 -14.34 6.25
C GLU A 145 5.96 -14.12 4.99
N LYS A 146 4.63 -14.07 5.14
CA LYS A 146 3.66 -14.05 4.04
C LYS A 146 2.78 -12.81 4.03
N LEU A 147 2.51 -12.23 5.18
CA LEU A 147 1.53 -11.18 5.39
C LEU A 147 2.12 -10.07 6.26
N ARG A 148 1.74 -8.85 5.92
CA ARG A 148 1.92 -7.69 6.78
C ARG A 148 0.61 -6.91 6.82
N LEU A 149 0.22 -6.46 8.00
CA LEU A 149 -0.98 -5.65 8.19
C LEU A 149 -0.56 -4.25 8.65
N GLY A 150 -1.24 -3.26 8.09
CA GLY A 150 -1.00 -1.85 8.39
C GLY A 150 -2.30 -1.12 8.72
N LEU A 151 -2.25 -0.20 9.68
CA LEU A 151 -3.33 0.74 9.94
C LEU A 151 -2.82 2.16 9.67
N GLY A 152 -3.38 2.83 8.66
CA GLY A 152 -3.10 4.23 8.42
C GLY A 152 -3.61 5.12 9.56
N SER A 153 -2.98 6.26 9.79
CA SER A 153 -3.39 7.22 10.83
C SER A 153 -4.85 7.69 10.73
N ARG A 154 -5.47 7.58 9.55
CA ARG A 154 -6.89 7.88 9.29
C ARG A 154 -7.82 6.66 9.43
N GLY A 155 -7.33 5.54 9.96
CA GLY A 155 -8.12 4.32 10.20
C GLY A 155 -8.23 3.35 9.02
N SER A 156 -7.57 3.64 7.89
CA SER A 156 -7.54 2.73 6.73
C SER A 156 -6.73 1.47 7.04
N LEU A 157 -7.35 0.29 6.96
CA LEU A 157 -6.68 -1.00 7.09
C LEU A 157 -6.07 -1.40 5.75
N PHE A 158 -4.83 -1.88 5.79
CA PHE A 158 -4.09 -2.41 4.66
C PHE A 158 -3.68 -3.85 4.92
N VAL A 159 -3.83 -4.70 3.90
CA VAL A 159 -3.28 -6.06 3.90
C VAL A 159 -2.25 -6.14 2.78
N PHE A 160 -1.05 -6.50 3.17
CA PHE A 160 0.09 -6.70 2.29
C PHE A 160 0.40 -8.19 2.22
N ARG A 161 0.63 -8.71 1.01
CA ARG A 161 1.11 -10.07 0.78
C ARG A 161 2.55 -10.01 0.32
N ARG A 162 3.42 -10.83 0.90
CA ARG A 162 4.82 -10.93 0.49
C ARG A 162 4.91 -11.34 -0.98
N ARG A 163 5.73 -10.63 -1.76
CA ARG A 163 6.06 -11.04 -3.12
C ARG A 163 7.20 -12.06 -3.05
N GLN A 164 6.99 -13.23 -3.65
CA GLN A 164 8.00 -14.30 -3.77
C GLN A 164 8.86 -14.09 -5.01
#